data_AF-A0A814E460-F1
#
_entry.id   AF-A0A814E460-F1
#
_cell.length_a   1.000
_cell.length_b   1.000
_cell.length_c   1.000
_cell.angle_alpha   90.00
_cell.angle_beta   90.00
_cell.angle_gamma   90.00
#
_symmetry.space_group_name_H-M   'P 1'
#
loop_
_entity.id
_entity.type
_entity.pdbx_description
1 polymer ?
#
loop_
_entity_poly.entity_id
_entity_poly.type
_entity_poly.pdbx_seq_one_letter_code
_entity_poly.pdbx_strand_id
1 'polypeptide(L)'
;MPIEKSLELYKVCEVIDLENDLIFDWFKLKGFIPNSKQCLECLKTMKLVERKDSIDSWTCRCSTDRKRCSLRDNTFLESFYCELKAFLKKVHYWSIQTRQIDPIPIL
;
A
#
# COMPACT_ATOMS: atom_id res chain seq x y z
N MET A 1 6.36 3.02 21.07
CA MET A 1 7.36 3.37 20.03
C MET A 1 6.59 3.65 18.75
N PRO A 2 6.87 4.74 18.01
CA PRO A 2 6.08 5.09 16.84
C PRO A 2 6.30 4.03 15.77
N ILE A 3 5.22 3.35 15.37
CA ILE A 3 5.20 2.25 14.38
C ILE A 3 5.93 2.69 13.09
N GLU A 4 5.84 3.97 12.74
CA GLU A 4 6.51 4.60 11.60
C GLU A 4 8.02 4.35 11.55
N LYS A 5 8.76 4.60 12.65
CA LYS A 5 10.22 4.38 12.68
C LYS A 5 10.58 2.90 12.55
N SER A 6 9.70 2.00 12.98
CA SER A 6 9.93 0.57 12.84
C SER A 6 9.71 0.12 11.40
N LEU A 7 8.65 0.61 10.74
CA LEU A 7 8.32 0.26 9.35
C LEU A 7 9.36 0.75 8.33
N GLU A 8 10.06 1.85 8.62
CA GLU A 8 11.14 2.37 7.78
C GLU A 8 12.34 1.42 7.64
N LEU A 9 12.60 0.59 8.66
CA LEU A 9 13.79 -0.27 8.74
C LEU A 9 13.62 -1.64 8.08
N TYR A 10 12.39 -2.06 7.77
CA TYR A 10 12.15 -3.41 7.23
C TYR A 10 12.49 -3.51 5.74
N LYS A 11 13.10 -4.64 5.37
CA LYS A 11 13.25 -5.05 3.98
C LYS A 11 11.90 -5.52 3.43
N VAL A 12 11.68 -5.40 2.12
CA VAL A 12 10.43 -5.83 1.47
C VAL A 12 10.02 -7.26 1.84
N CYS A 13 10.99 -8.19 1.98
CA CYS A 13 10.72 -9.57 2.41
C CYS A 13 10.01 -9.61 3.77
N GLU A 14 10.54 -8.88 4.75
CA GLU A 14 10.02 -8.85 6.12
C GLU A 14 8.67 -8.10 6.16
N VAL A 15 8.48 -7.10 5.28
CA VAL A 15 7.20 -6.38 5.15
C VAL A 15 6.07 -7.28 4.63
N ILE A 16 6.38 -8.23 3.74
CA ILE A 16 5.38 -9.16 3.19
C ILE A 16 4.77 -10.06 4.28
N ASP A 17 5.53 -10.33 5.35
CA ASP A 17 5.10 -11.19 6.45
C ASP A 17 4.27 -10.43 7.49
N LEU A 18 4.11 -9.11 7.35
CA LEU A 18 3.28 -8.30 8.25
C LEU A 18 1.77 -8.53 8.03
N GLU A 19 1.02 -8.17 9.07
CA GLU A 19 -0.43 -8.03 9.03
C GLU A 19 -0.87 -6.94 8.05
N ASN A 20 -2.12 -7.04 7.56
CA ASN A 20 -2.61 -6.18 6.49
C ASN A 20 -2.61 -4.68 6.85
N ASP A 21 -2.95 -4.34 8.10
CA ASP A 21 -2.92 -2.96 8.61
C ASP A 21 -1.52 -2.35 8.55
N LEU A 22 -0.49 -3.10 8.98
CA LEU A 22 0.91 -2.68 8.90
C LEU A 22 1.41 -2.56 7.46
N ILE A 23 0.91 -3.41 6.54
CA ILE A 23 1.18 -3.27 5.11
C ILE A 23 0.65 -1.92 4.60
N PHE A 24 -0.57 -1.52 4.95
CA PHE A 24 -1.10 -0.20 4.55
C PHE A 24 -0.23 0.95 5.04
N ASP A 25 0.20 0.91 6.30
CA ASP A 25 1.04 1.94 6.87
C ASP A 25 2.41 1.99 6.20
N TRP A 26 2.96 0.85 5.78
CA TRP A 26 4.16 0.82 4.95
C TRP A 26 3.93 1.48 3.58
N PHE A 27 2.83 1.19 2.90
CA PHE A 27 2.50 1.81 1.60
C PHE A 27 2.32 3.33 1.71
N LYS A 28 1.71 3.80 2.81
CA LYS A 28 1.58 5.23 3.13
C LYS A 28 2.94 5.89 3.35
N LEU A 29 3.76 5.27 4.20
CA LEU A 29 5.12 5.72 4.51
C LEU A 29 6.00 5.83 3.27
N LYS A 30 5.86 4.88 2.32
CA LYS A 30 6.58 4.92 1.04
C LYS A 30 5.95 5.84 -0.01
N GLY A 31 4.83 6.48 0.29
CA GLY A 31 4.17 7.44 -0.61
C GLY A 31 3.43 6.80 -1.79
N PHE A 32 3.19 5.49 -1.78
CA PHE A 32 2.42 4.81 -2.82
C PHE A 32 0.90 4.99 -2.65
N ILE A 33 0.47 5.30 -1.43
CA ILE A 33 -0.91 5.60 -1.05
C ILE A 33 -0.89 6.85 -0.18
N PRO A 34 -1.87 7.76 -0.28
CA PRO A 34 -1.89 8.94 0.55
C PRO A 34 -2.15 8.61 2.04
N ASN A 35 -1.51 9.37 2.94
CA ASN A 35 -1.73 9.27 4.39
C ASN A 35 -3.20 9.50 4.79
N SER A 36 -3.89 10.37 4.03
CA SER A 36 -5.31 10.64 4.21
C SER A 36 -5.94 11.01 2.87
N LYS A 37 -7.22 10.70 2.70
CA LYS A 37 -8.02 11.16 1.56
C LYS A 37 -9.05 12.17 2.01
N GLN A 38 -9.31 13.17 1.18
CA GLN A 38 -10.41 14.11 1.38
C GLN A 38 -11.58 13.73 0.49
N CYS A 39 -12.79 13.92 1.00
CA CYS A 39 -13.97 13.80 0.17
C CYS A 39 -14.04 14.99 -0.81
N LEU A 40 -14.27 14.73 -2.09
CA LEU A 40 -14.37 15.79 -3.10
C LEU A 40 -15.58 16.73 -2.90
N GLU A 41 -16.64 16.27 -2.22
CA GLU A 41 -17.84 17.09 -2.01
C GLU A 41 -17.76 18.00 -0.78
N CYS A 42 -17.33 17.43 0.35
CA CYS A 42 -17.35 18.14 1.64
C CYS A 42 -15.97 18.46 2.19
N LEU A 43 -14.89 18.09 1.47
CA LEU A 43 -13.47 18.34 1.78
C LEU A 43 -12.98 17.79 3.13
N LYS A 44 -13.81 17.04 3.85
CA LYS A 44 -13.45 16.38 5.10
C LYS A 44 -12.60 15.15 4.85
N THR A 45 -11.71 14.86 5.80
CA THR A 45 -10.92 13.64 5.82
C THR A 45 -11.82 12.40 5.89
N MET A 46 -11.60 11.48 4.97
CA MET A 46 -12.30 10.20 4.88
C MET A 46 -11.66 9.19 5.85
N LYS A 47 -12.48 8.33 6.42
CA LYS A 47 -12.05 7.25 7.32
C LYS A 47 -11.74 6.00 6.54
N LEU A 48 -10.72 5.27 6.97
CA LEU A 48 -10.41 3.93 6.47
C LEU A 48 -11.42 2.93 7.07
N VAL A 49 -12.07 2.12 6.23
CA VAL A 49 -13.08 1.15 6.67
C VAL A 49 -12.89 -0.19 5.95
N GLU A 50 -12.91 -1.27 6.72
CA GLU A 50 -12.77 -2.64 6.21
C GLU A 50 -14.03 -3.04 5.41
N ARG A 51 -13.81 -3.66 4.26
CA ARG A 51 -14.81 -3.98 3.25
C ARG A 51 -14.39 -5.19 2.44
N LYS A 52 -15.10 -6.31 2.62
CA LYS A 52 -14.86 -7.57 1.88
C LYS A 52 -15.04 -7.46 0.37
N ASP A 53 -15.79 -6.46 -0.08
CA ASP A 53 -16.03 -6.15 -1.50
C ASP A 53 -14.93 -5.27 -2.14
N SER A 54 -13.92 -4.86 -1.37
CA SER A 54 -12.78 -4.11 -1.89
C SER A 54 -11.63 -5.04 -2.24
N ILE A 55 -10.90 -4.73 -3.32
CA ILE A 55 -9.67 -5.45 -3.69
C ILE A 55 -8.65 -5.47 -2.56
N ASP A 56 -8.64 -4.44 -1.71
CA ASP A 56 -7.69 -4.33 -0.60
C ASP A 56 -8.26 -4.78 0.73
N SER A 57 -9.50 -5.28 0.75
CA SER A 57 -10.29 -5.44 1.97
C SER A 57 -10.54 -4.12 2.74
N TRP A 58 -10.18 -2.97 2.17
CA TRP A 58 -10.33 -1.64 2.79
C TRP A 58 -10.73 -0.58 1.77
N THR A 59 -11.46 0.44 2.23
CA THR A 59 -11.87 1.61 1.42
C THR A 59 -11.81 2.89 2.24
N CYS A 60 -11.72 4.04 1.57
CA CYS A 60 -11.95 5.32 2.22
C CYS A 60 -13.44 5.66 2.18
N ARG A 61 -14.02 5.99 3.33
CA ARG A 61 -15.42 6.38 3.48
C ARG A 61 -15.53 7.75 4.14
N CYS A 62 -16.26 8.65 3.49
CA CYS A 62 -16.61 9.93 4.09
C CYS A 62 -17.68 9.74 5.18
N SER A 63 -17.51 10.44 6.30
CA SER A 63 -18.45 10.39 7.43
C SER A 63 -19.73 11.19 7.19
N THR A 64 -19.69 12.20 6.31
CA THR A 64 -20.81 13.14 6.11
C THR A 64 -21.74 12.66 5.00
N ASP A 65 -21.22 12.47 3.78
CA ASP A 65 -22.01 12.09 2.59
C ASP A 65 -22.03 10.57 2.31
N ARG A 66 -21.30 9.78 3.13
CA ARG A 66 -21.15 8.32 3.01
C ARG A 66 -20.56 7.84 1.68
N LYS A 67 -20.02 8.76 0.85
CA LYS A 67 -19.31 8.41 -0.39
C LYS A 67 -18.09 7.56 -0.07
N ARG A 68 -17.73 6.70 -1.02
CA ARG A 68 -16.63 5.75 -0.91
C ARG A 68 -15.70 5.95 -2.08
N CYS A 69 -14.43 5.70 -1.84
CA CYS A 69 -13.40 5.72 -2.87
C CYS A 69 -12.32 4.68 -2.52
N SER A 70 -11.59 4.22 -3.54
CA SER A 70 -10.48 3.29 -3.32
C SER A 70 -9.36 4.02 -2.59
N LEU A 71 -8.54 3.27 -1.86
CA LEU A 71 -7.28 3.78 -1.33
C LEU A 71 -6.33 4.20 -2.46
N ARG A 72 -6.50 3.56 -3.63
CA ARG A 72 -5.63 3.69 -4.79
C ARG A 72 -6.01 4.80 -5.75
N ASP A 73 -7.21 5.41 -5.66
CA ASP A 73 -7.59 6.42 -6.66
C ASP A 73 -6.58 7.57 -6.67
N ASN A 74 -6.16 8.00 -7.85
CA ASN A 74 -5.11 8.98 -8.09
C ASN A 74 -3.72 8.56 -7.58
N THR A 75 -3.43 7.26 -7.52
CA THR A 75 -2.08 6.76 -7.21
C THR A 75 -1.57 5.85 -8.31
N PHE A 76 -0.25 5.61 -8.31
CA PHE A 76 0.38 4.66 -9.22
C PHE A 76 -0.30 3.27 -9.19
N LEU A 77 -0.87 2.87 -8.05
CA LEU A 77 -1.47 1.56 -7.84
C LEU A 77 -2.88 1.43 -8.43
N GLU A 78 -3.50 2.51 -8.91
CA GLU A 78 -4.88 2.53 -9.40
C GLU A 78 -5.13 1.54 -10.54
N SER A 79 -4.15 1.38 -11.43
CA SER A 79 -4.23 0.47 -12.58
C SER A 79 -3.96 -1.00 -12.25
N PHE A 80 -3.48 -1.30 -11.04
CA PHE A 80 -3.08 -2.65 -10.66
C PHE A 80 -4.27 -3.40 -10.06
N TYR A 81 -4.72 -4.46 -10.72
CA TYR A 81 -5.79 -5.33 -10.22
C TYR A 81 -5.27 -6.51 -9.40
N CYS A 82 -4.57 -6.23 -8.31
CA CYS A 82 -4.23 -7.22 -7.29
C CYS A 82 -4.10 -6.58 -5.91
N GLU A 83 -4.43 -7.31 -4.83
CA GLU A 83 -4.22 -6.92 -3.43
C GLU A 83 -2.82 -6.34 -3.16
N LEU A 84 -2.69 -5.37 -2.24
CA LEU A 84 -1.40 -4.77 -1.88
C LEU A 84 -0.35 -5.80 -1.43
N LYS A 85 -0.76 -6.80 -0.64
CA LYS A 85 0.14 -7.87 -0.19
C LYS A 85 0.64 -8.72 -1.37
N ALA A 86 -0.24 -9.01 -2.33
CA ALA A 86 0.13 -9.70 -3.56
C ALA A 86 1.04 -8.85 -4.46
N PHE A 87 0.80 -7.54 -4.52
CA PHE A 87 1.67 -6.60 -5.23
C PHE A 87 3.09 -6.61 -4.66
N LEU A 88 3.25 -6.52 -3.32
CA LEU A 88 4.57 -6.61 -2.69
C LEU A 88 5.28 -7.93 -3.00
N LYS A 89 4.57 -9.07 -2.94
CA LYS A 89 5.14 -10.37 -3.32
C LYS A 89 5.66 -10.39 -4.75
N LYS A 90 4.92 -9.80 -5.70
CA LYS A 90 5.36 -9.67 -7.09
C LYS A 90 6.60 -8.79 -7.22
N VAL A 91 6.58 -7.59 -6.64
CA VAL A 91 7.75 -6.67 -6.64
C VAL A 91 8.98 -7.36 -6.05
N HIS A 92 8.78 -8.06 -4.94
CA HIS A 92 9.84 -8.80 -4.27
C HIS A 92 10.44 -9.89 -5.17
N TYR A 93 9.62 -10.73 -5.78
CA TYR A 93 10.06 -11.77 -6.69
C TYR A 93 10.96 -11.20 -7.81
N TRP A 94 10.51 -10.13 -8.46
CA TRP A 94 11.28 -9.46 -9.52
C TRP A 94 12.57 -8.78 -8.99
N SER A 95 12.55 -8.28 -7.75
CA SER A 95 13.74 -7.71 -7.12
C SER A 95 14.81 -8.74 -6.74
N ILE A 96 14.41 -10.01 -6.49
CA ILE A 96 15.36 -11.11 -6.28
C ILE A 96 15.91 -11.60 -7.60
N GLN A 97 15.06 -11.80 -8.62
CA GLN A 97 15.50 -12.32 -9.91
C GLN A 97 16.58 -11.43 -10.54
N THR A 98 16.40 -10.11 -10.49
CA THR A 98 17.41 -9.15 -10.96
C THR A 98 18.75 -9.30 -10.22
N ARG A 99 18.75 -9.62 -8.91
CA ARG A 99 19.99 -9.84 -8.14
C ARG A 99 20.67 -11.19 -8.42
N GLN A 100 19.93 -12.19 -8.90
CA GLN A 100 20.48 -13.51 -9.22
C GLN A 100 21.00 -13.60 -10.66
N ILE A 101 20.56 -12.70 -11.55
CA ILE A 101 20.94 -12.70 -12.96
C ILE A 101 22.23 -11.91 -13.23
N ASP A 102 22.69 -11.07 -12.28
CA ASP A 102 23.94 -10.32 -12.42
C ASP A 102 25.08 -10.84 -11.52
N PRO A 103 25.84 -11.88 -11.91
CA PRO A 103 27.27 -11.84 -11.73
C PRO A 103 27.85 -11.08 -12.93
N ILE A 104 27.88 -9.73 -12.88
CA ILE A 104 28.70 -8.99 -13.84
C ILE A 104 30.14 -9.42 -13.57
N PRO A 105 30.81 -10.13 -14.49
CA PRO A 105 32.24 -10.39 -14.34
C PRO A 105 32.90 -9.03 -14.50
N ILE A 106 33.55 -8.56 -13.44
CA ILE A 106 34.51 -7.46 -13.55
C ILE A 106 35.65 -8.01 -14.42
N LEU A 107 35.61 -7.68 -15.70
CA LEU A 107 36.73 -7.84 -16.63
C LEU A 107 37.84 -6.85 -16.29
#